data_AF-A0A9E1F469-F1
#
_entry.id   AF-A0A9E1F469-F1
#
_cell.length_a   1.000
_cell.length_b   1.000
_cell.length_c   1.000
_cell.angle_alpha   90.00
_cell.angle_beta   90.00
_cell.angle_gamma   90.00
#
_symmetry.space_group_name_H-M   'P 1'
#
loop_
_entity.id
_entity.type
_entity.pdbx_description
1 polymer ?
#
loop_
_entity_poly.entity_id
_entity_poly.type
_entity_poly.pdbx_seq_one_letter_code
_entity_poly.pdbx_strand_id
1 'polypeptide(L)'
;MKISDLSVQQKKTVLIIIGIGVVLLTALIVAAMLMIGGTDVKPAGGSNTILQDSSVPETEDDESVLQLESIYVSDQTVSKENSTSGNKIPVTVESNSGTSSNSGTGTETNKEKILVGGYSVKDFGAKGDGKTDDTKAFKSALAAAKENKATIYVPSGTYKLTEGLALGNVTLAGPGVNNFQTEADKMPILLIAQNSTNALTLASGAVSGVQIQYPSNSTSQKSAIYLTGPGNRISNVKISNAYQGIIFDQLSSSSNPGRSNIENVVLEGVRYLGMKVTNTWDVTFVSNVSVTGTDSEYKSKGIGLWFEKNDDVRVSDCVVTNACYGYQFSERNKKPTGEETASTWGTFLRCKASAVKYGMYFTSYFPDKRMQPVMFNDGNIQATDRAVFIEKSGAVLTMTNTVLTSSGASALKIQGGYNVMFNSCAITAQKGNGAEISGGMHVLFHSNTIKASLIGVKVGGYAPSGLVITDNTISASAKVNDTTTAGTVKSISGNK
;
A
#
# COMPACT_ATOMS: atom_id res chain seq x y z
N MET A 1 -16.28 25.86 30.83
CA MET A 1 -17.50 26.60 31.23
C MET A 1 -18.45 26.58 30.04
N LYS A 2 -19.70 26.11 30.19
CA LYS A 2 -20.64 26.10 29.05
C LYS A 2 -21.13 27.53 28.81
N ILE A 3 -21.27 27.94 27.55
CA ILE A 3 -21.74 29.29 27.18
C ILE A 3 -23.13 29.57 27.77
N SER A 4 -23.93 28.53 28.02
CA SER A 4 -25.23 28.60 28.70
C SER A 4 -25.17 29.33 30.04
N ASP A 5 -24.05 29.21 30.75
CA ASP A 5 -23.93 29.61 32.16
C ASP A 5 -23.38 31.04 32.32
N LEU A 6 -23.11 31.73 31.22
CA LEU A 6 -22.60 33.12 31.22
C LEU A 6 -23.75 34.14 31.28
N SER A 7 -23.53 35.19 32.06
CA SER A 7 -24.39 36.38 32.07
C SER A 7 -24.44 37.06 30.70
N VAL A 8 -25.49 37.85 30.45
CA VAL A 8 -25.69 38.56 29.17
C VAL A 8 -24.52 39.49 28.83
N GLN A 9 -23.90 40.13 29.83
CA GLN A 9 -22.74 41.00 29.61
C GLN A 9 -21.48 40.20 29.25
N GLN A 10 -21.23 39.06 29.91
CA GLN A 10 -20.10 38.18 29.56
C GLN A 10 -20.24 37.59 28.16
N LYS A 11 -21.46 37.23 27.73
CA LYS A 11 -21.73 36.76 26.36
C LYS A 11 -21.39 37.83 25.31
N LYS A 12 -21.72 39.10 25.57
CA LYS A 12 -21.35 40.23 24.70
C LYS A 12 -19.83 40.41 24.61
N THR A 13 -19.12 40.34 25.74
CA THR A 13 -17.65 40.42 25.76
C THR A 13 -17.00 39.28 24.97
N VAL A 14 -17.50 38.04 25.12
CA VAL A 14 -17.01 36.89 24.34
C VAL A 14 -17.26 37.08 22.84
N LEU A 15 -18.42 37.59 22.45
CA LEU A 15 -18.75 37.85 21.04
C LEU A 15 -17.84 38.94 20.43
N ILE A 16 -17.50 39.98 21.20
CA ILE A 16 -16.56 41.02 20.78
C ILE A 16 -15.15 40.45 20.61
N ILE A 17 -14.69 39.60 21.53
CA ILE A 17 -13.36 38.96 21.45
C ILE A 17 -13.28 38.03 20.24
N ILE A 18 -14.33 37.25 19.96
CA ILE A 18 -14.40 36.41 18.76
C ILE A 18 -14.38 37.27 17.49
N GLY A 19 -15.14 38.37 17.46
CA GLY A 19 -15.15 39.31 16.34
C GLY A 19 -13.78 39.92 16.05
N ILE A 20 -13.08 40.38 17.10
CA ILE A 20 -11.71 40.92 17.00
C ILE A 20 -10.73 39.84 16.52
N GLY A 21 -10.86 38.61 17.02
CA GLY A 21 -10.03 37.48 16.60
C GLY A 21 -10.20 37.12 15.12
N VAL A 22 -11.43 37.14 14.61
CA VAL A 22 -11.71 36.90 13.18
C VAL A 22 -11.12 38.01 12.31
N VAL A 23 -11.24 39.28 12.71
CA VAL A 23 -10.68 40.43 11.98
C VAL A 23 -9.15 40.36 11.92
N LEU A 24 -8.49 40.03 13.04
CA LEU A 24 -7.03 39.85 13.09
C LEU A 24 -6.56 38.68 12.22
N LEU A 25 -7.31 37.57 12.20
CA LEU A 25 -7.00 36.41 11.36
C LEU A 25 -7.12 36.75 9.87
N THR A 26 -8.16 37.50 9.48
CA THR A 26 -8.29 37.98 8.09
C THR A 26 -7.19 38.97 7.70
N ALA A 27 -6.78 39.86 8.60
CA ALA A 27 -5.67 40.79 8.34
C ALA A 27 -4.32 40.06 8.18
N LEU A 28 -4.08 38.99 8.96
CA LEU A 28 -2.88 38.15 8.82
C LEU A 28 -2.84 37.40 7.48
N ILE A 29 -3.99 36.90 7.02
CA ILE A 29 -4.10 36.20 5.73
C ILE A 29 -3.82 37.17 4.57
N VAL A 30 -4.36 38.40 4.64
CA VAL A 30 -4.12 39.44 3.63
C VAL A 30 -2.65 39.90 3.62
N ALA A 31 -2.04 40.06 4.80
CA ALA A 31 -0.61 40.39 4.92
C ALA A 31 0.28 39.27 4.34
N ALA A 32 -0.06 37.99 4.59
CA ALA A 32 0.65 36.86 4.01
C ALA A 32 0.52 36.79 2.48
N MET A 33 -0.63 37.19 1.92
CA MET A 33 -0.83 37.27 0.46
C MET A 33 -0.03 38.42 -0.17
N LEU A 34 0.14 39.54 0.53
CA LEU A 34 0.94 40.69 0.06
C LEU A 34 2.46 40.42 0.11
N MET A 35 2.94 39.57 1.02
CA MET A 35 4.36 39.21 1.14
C MET A 35 4.85 38.20 0.07
N ILE A 36 3.95 37.64 -0.74
CA ILE A 36 4.28 36.69 -1.82
C ILE A 36 4.38 37.39 -3.18
N GLY A 37 3.92 38.64 -3.28
CA GLY A 37 3.95 39.44 -4.50
C GLY A 37 5.02 40.52 -4.48
N GLY A 38 6.31 40.16 -4.57
CA GLY A 38 7.34 41.15 -4.82
C GLY A 38 8.77 40.67 -4.53
N THR A 39 9.51 40.31 -5.58
CA THR A 39 10.74 41.00 -6.00
C THR A 39 11.39 40.26 -7.17
N ASP A 40 11.54 40.99 -8.28
CA ASP A 40 12.48 40.69 -9.35
C ASP A 40 13.92 40.61 -8.81
N VAL A 41 14.68 39.58 -9.20
CA VAL A 41 16.15 39.61 -9.15
C VAL A 41 16.70 39.13 -10.50
N LYS A 42 17.36 40.06 -11.21
CA LYS A 42 18.13 39.84 -12.45
C LYS A 42 19.30 38.87 -12.23
N PRO A 43 19.75 38.15 -13.28
CA PRO A 43 20.92 37.28 -13.19
C PRO A 43 22.21 38.11 -13.30
N ALA A 44 23.15 37.87 -12.38
CA ALA A 44 24.53 38.34 -12.50
C ALA A 44 25.40 37.19 -13.04
N GLY A 45 26.08 37.45 -14.16
CA GLY A 45 27.06 36.54 -14.74
C GLY A 45 28.43 36.63 -14.06
N GLY A 46 29.24 35.60 -14.27
CA GLY A 46 30.64 35.54 -13.87
C GLY A 46 31.23 34.13 -14.05
N SER A 47 32.10 33.99 -15.05
CA SER A 47 32.69 32.79 -15.64
C SER A 47 33.50 31.86 -14.73
N ASN A 48 33.60 30.59 -15.15
CA ASN A 48 34.83 29.79 -15.36
C ASN A 48 34.43 28.31 -15.54
N THR A 49 34.96 27.46 -16.41
CA THR A 49 35.85 27.51 -17.58
C THR A 49 35.61 26.16 -18.27
N ILE A 50 35.55 26.16 -19.61
CA ILE A 50 35.45 24.95 -20.44
C ILE A 50 36.78 24.18 -20.38
N LEU A 51 36.72 22.87 -20.17
CA LEU A 51 37.72 21.93 -20.69
C LEU A 51 36.99 20.86 -21.51
N GLN A 52 37.06 21.02 -22.84
CA GLN A 52 37.13 19.90 -23.77
C GLN A 52 38.54 19.30 -23.65
N ASP A 53 38.67 17.96 -23.62
CA ASP A 53 39.34 17.18 -24.68
C ASP A 53 39.29 15.66 -24.37
N SER A 54 38.54 14.92 -25.21
CA SER A 54 39.03 13.81 -26.06
C SER A 54 39.99 12.73 -25.52
N SER A 55 39.55 11.46 -25.50
CA SER A 55 40.25 10.28 -26.13
C SER A 55 39.58 8.91 -25.83
N VAL A 56 38.73 8.44 -26.75
CA VAL A 56 38.59 7.11 -27.46
C VAL A 56 39.37 5.89 -26.86
N PRO A 57 38.89 4.60 -26.87
CA PRO A 57 38.13 3.97 -27.96
C PRO A 57 36.96 3.03 -27.64
N GLU A 58 36.13 2.86 -28.68
CA GLU A 58 35.25 1.73 -28.95
C GLU A 58 36.05 0.42 -29.07
N THR A 59 35.49 -0.66 -28.54
CA THR A 59 35.77 -2.03 -28.98
C THR A 59 34.49 -2.85 -28.90
N GLU A 60 34.20 -3.50 -30.01
CA GLU A 60 33.17 -4.51 -30.24
C GLU A 60 33.40 -5.79 -29.41
N ASP A 61 32.36 -6.63 -29.41
CA ASP A 61 32.33 -8.06 -29.08
C ASP A 61 32.43 -8.48 -27.60
N ASP A 62 31.27 -8.82 -27.01
CA ASP A 62 31.05 -10.21 -26.54
C ASP A 62 29.55 -10.50 -26.34
N GLU A 63 29.03 -11.45 -27.12
CA GLU A 63 27.71 -12.03 -26.92
C GLU A 63 27.74 -13.01 -25.73
N SER A 64 26.93 -12.75 -24.71
CA SER A 64 26.47 -13.82 -23.80
C SER A 64 24.99 -13.66 -23.50
N VAL A 65 24.18 -14.06 -24.48
CA VAL A 65 22.75 -14.32 -24.31
C VAL A 65 22.60 -15.58 -23.46
N LEU A 66 22.33 -15.43 -22.16
CA LEU A 66 21.75 -16.51 -21.37
C LEU A 66 20.26 -16.60 -21.71
N GLN A 67 19.92 -17.46 -22.68
CA GLN A 67 18.58 -17.97 -22.90
C GLN A 67 18.13 -18.74 -21.65
N LEU A 68 17.19 -18.20 -20.90
CA LEU A 68 16.38 -18.97 -19.97
C LEU A 68 15.29 -19.67 -20.78
N GLU A 69 15.57 -20.89 -21.23
CA GLU A 69 14.52 -21.79 -21.73
C GLU A 69 13.56 -22.13 -20.59
N SER A 70 12.30 -21.77 -20.79
CA SER A 70 11.19 -22.17 -19.94
C SER A 70 11.00 -23.68 -20.02
N ILE A 71 11.34 -24.41 -18.95
CA ILE A 71 10.91 -25.80 -18.79
C ILE A 71 9.42 -25.80 -18.46
N TYR A 72 8.60 -26.00 -19.48
CA TYR A 72 7.23 -26.46 -19.37
C TYR A 72 7.27 -27.93 -18.90
N VAL A 73 6.87 -28.22 -17.66
CA VAL A 73 6.56 -29.59 -17.26
C VAL A 73 5.08 -29.82 -17.52
N SER A 74 4.78 -30.44 -18.66
CA SER A 74 3.48 -31.01 -18.96
C SER A 74 3.24 -32.27 -18.15
N ASP A 75 2.00 -32.36 -17.66
CA ASP A 75 1.33 -33.51 -17.04
C ASP A 75 1.88 -34.90 -17.47
N GLN A 76 2.49 -35.62 -16.52
CA GLN A 76 2.79 -37.04 -16.65
C GLN A 76 2.51 -37.75 -15.31
N THR A 77 1.50 -38.60 -15.39
CA THR A 77 1.08 -39.67 -14.50
C THR A 77 2.14 -40.23 -13.55
N VAL A 78 1.78 -40.30 -12.27
CA VAL A 78 2.49 -41.05 -11.22
C VAL A 78 2.53 -42.53 -11.58
N SER A 79 3.75 -43.07 -11.74
CA SER A 79 4.02 -44.49 -11.58
C SER A 79 5.12 -44.68 -10.53
N LYS A 80 4.88 -45.62 -9.62
CA LYS A 80 5.79 -46.03 -8.55
C LYS A 80 6.96 -46.78 -9.19
N GLU A 81 8.21 -46.33 -8.99
CA GLU A 81 9.35 -47.24 -8.95
C GLU A 81 10.41 -46.78 -7.94
N ASN A 82 11.01 -47.79 -7.32
CA ASN A 82 11.97 -47.77 -6.23
C ASN A 82 13.37 -47.94 -6.85
N SER A 83 14.31 -47.01 -6.63
CA SER A 83 15.71 -47.25 -7.01
C SER A 83 16.69 -46.35 -6.24
N THR A 84 17.56 -47.03 -5.51
CA THR A 84 18.76 -46.59 -4.79
C THR A 84 19.89 -46.18 -5.71
N SER A 85 20.46 -44.98 -5.49
CA SER A 85 21.88 -44.59 -5.65
C SER A 85 21.93 -43.07 -5.45
N GLY A 86 22.64 -42.45 -4.52
CA GLY A 86 23.99 -42.69 -4.08
C GLY A 86 24.81 -41.42 -4.30
N ASN A 87 24.55 -40.35 -3.54
CA ASN A 87 25.51 -39.25 -3.37
C ASN A 87 25.37 -38.62 -1.98
N LYS A 88 26.20 -39.07 -1.03
CA LYS A 88 26.26 -38.56 0.36
C LYS A 88 27.26 -37.41 0.42
N ILE A 89 26.78 -36.21 0.74
CA ILE A 89 27.62 -35.13 1.28
C ILE A 89 27.89 -35.46 2.75
N PRO A 90 29.15 -35.48 3.24
CA PRO A 90 29.43 -35.81 4.63
C PRO A 90 29.07 -34.63 5.53
N VAL A 91 28.16 -34.85 6.47
CA VAL A 91 27.95 -33.97 7.63
C VAL A 91 28.65 -34.62 8.82
N THR A 92 29.77 -34.06 9.25
CA THR A 92 30.44 -34.42 10.49
C THR A 92 29.64 -33.82 11.64
N VAL A 93 28.99 -34.66 12.45
CA VAL A 93 28.35 -34.25 13.70
C VAL A 93 29.31 -34.63 14.83
N GLU A 94 29.99 -33.65 15.42
CA GLU A 94 30.66 -33.83 16.70
C GLU A 94 29.59 -33.86 17.80
N SER A 95 29.35 -35.05 18.35
CA SER A 95 28.53 -35.23 19.54
C SER A 95 29.36 -34.95 20.79
N ASN A 96 29.07 -33.86 21.49
CA ASN A 96 29.55 -33.70 22.86
C ASN A 96 28.57 -34.43 23.81
N SER A 97 29.01 -35.57 24.33
CA SER A 97 28.28 -36.42 25.26
C SER A 97 28.25 -35.83 26.66
N GLY A 98 27.07 -35.40 27.11
CA GLY A 98 26.77 -35.12 28.52
C GLY A 98 25.59 -35.99 28.96
N THR A 99 25.90 -37.08 29.65
CA THR A 99 24.97 -38.06 30.25
C THR A 99 23.99 -37.45 31.25
N SER A 100 22.71 -37.84 31.18
CA SER A 100 21.92 -38.23 32.36
C SER A 100 20.70 -39.05 31.93
N SER A 101 20.63 -40.25 32.50
CA SER A 101 19.53 -41.20 32.42
C SER A 101 18.35 -40.75 33.27
N ASN A 102 17.12 -40.91 32.76
CA ASN A 102 16.07 -41.50 33.60
C ASN A 102 14.98 -42.19 32.78
N SER A 103 14.65 -43.39 33.25
CA SER A 103 13.57 -44.27 32.81
C SER A 103 12.24 -43.79 33.40
N GLY A 104 11.17 -43.75 32.61
CA GLY A 104 9.83 -43.44 33.10
C GLY A 104 8.77 -43.38 32.02
N THR A 105 7.82 -44.31 32.10
CA THR A 105 6.59 -44.50 31.33
C THR A 105 5.71 -43.26 31.16
N GLY A 106 5.13 -43.04 29.97
CA GLY A 106 3.97 -42.16 29.80
C GLY A 106 3.82 -41.51 28.41
N THR A 107 2.86 -42.01 27.63
CA THR A 107 2.09 -41.34 26.57
C THR A 107 2.85 -40.47 25.56
N GLU A 108 3.00 -40.99 24.34
CA GLU A 108 3.41 -40.20 23.17
C GLU A 108 2.36 -39.13 22.84
N THR A 109 2.54 -37.93 23.37
CA THR A 109 1.98 -36.72 22.74
C THR A 109 2.93 -36.34 21.62
N ASN A 110 2.43 -36.40 20.38
CA ASN A 110 3.09 -35.89 19.17
C ASN A 110 3.71 -34.52 19.44
N LYS A 111 5.02 -34.49 19.75
CA LYS A 111 5.77 -33.24 19.82
C LYS A 111 5.90 -32.75 18.40
N GLU A 112 5.05 -31.78 18.02
CA GLU A 112 5.29 -30.95 16.85
C GLU A 112 6.76 -30.53 16.87
N LYS A 113 7.44 -30.84 15.77
CA LYS A 113 8.88 -30.69 15.62
C LYS A 113 9.25 -29.23 15.88
N ILE A 114 9.74 -28.96 17.09
CA ILE A 114 10.29 -27.66 17.49
C ILE A 114 11.40 -27.34 16.48
N LEU A 115 11.23 -26.24 15.75
CA LEU A 115 12.29 -25.67 14.93
C LEU A 115 13.54 -25.57 15.80
N VAL A 116 14.66 -26.16 15.38
CA VAL A 116 15.93 -26.11 16.13
C VAL A 116 16.25 -24.63 16.42
N GLY A 117 16.13 -24.20 17.68
CA GLY A 117 16.33 -22.82 18.11
C GLY A 117 15.08 -21.93 18.31
N GLY A 118 13.87 -22.50 18.33
CA GLY A 118 12.62 -21.74 18.58
C GLY A 118 12.03 -21.91 19.98
N TYR A 119 11.37 -20.87 20.50
CA TYR A 119 10.57 -20.91 21.74
C TYR A 119 9.10 -21.08 21.41
N SER A 120 8.43 -22.12 21.94
CA SER A 120 6.97 -22.22 21.81
C SER A 120 6.29 -21.32 22.84
N VAL A 121 5.24 -20.60 22.46
CA VAL A 121 4.43 -19.83 23.43
C VAL A 121 3.81 -20.72 24.53
N LYS A 122 3.67 -22.02 24.26
CA LYS A 122 3.21 -23.03 25.24
C LYS A 122 4.21 -23.25 26.37
N ASP A 123 5.51 -23.12 26.10
CA ASP A 123 6.56 -23.25 27.10
C ASP A 123 6.48 -22.13 28.15
N PHE A 124 5.80 -21.03 27.81
CA PHE A 124 5.56 -19.87 28.66
C PHE A 124 4.14 -19.84 29.25
N GLY A 125 3.38 -20.94 29.11
CA GLY A 125 2.07 -21.12 29.73
C GLY A 125 0.87 -20.66 28.90
N ALA A 126 1.03 -20.36 27.60
CA ALA A 126 -0.10 -20.04 26.73
C ALA A 126 -1.04 -21.24 26.59
N LYS A 127 -2.36 -21.05 26.72
CA LYS A 127 -3.35 -22.12 26.61
C LYS A 127 -3.96 -22.25 25.23
N GLY A 128 -4.10 -21.17 24.47
CA GLY A 128 -4.62 -21.23 23.09
C GLY A 128 -6.05 -21.79 23.01
N ASP A 129 -6.87 -21.59 24.05
CA ASP A 129 -8.23 -22.12 24.19
C ASP A 129 -9.35 -21.12 23.81
N GLY A 130 -8.95 -19.92 23.36
CA GLY A 130 -9.82 -18.79 22.99
C GLY A 130 -10.45 -18.04 24.17
N LYS A 131 -10.18 -18.47 25.41
CA LYS A 131 -10.83 -17.95 26.63
C LYS A 131 -9.82 -17.35 27.60
N THR A 132 -8.76 -18.11 27.87
CA THR A 132 -7.66 -17.72 28.74
C THR A 132 -6.89 -16.57 28.09
N ASP A 133 -6.60 -15.53 28.87
CA ASP A 133 -5.75 -14.44 28.42
C ASP A 133 -4.29 -14.90 28.36
N ASP A 134 -3.79 -15.10 27.13
CA ASP A 134 -2.46 -15.61 26.85
C ASP A 134 -1.41 -14.49 26.71
N THR A 135 -1.80 -13.22 26.91
CA THR A 135 -0.94 -12.05 26.72
C THR A 135 0.38 -12.15 27.48
N LYS A 136 0.33 -12.57 28.75
CA LYS A 136 1.54 -12.69 29.59
C LYS A 136 2.51 -13.74 29.04
N ALA A 137 2.00 -14.90 28.59
CA ALA A 137 2.82 -15.96 28.03
C ALA A 137 3.53 -15.50 26.73
N PHE A 138 2.82 -14.81 25.85
CA PHE A 138 3.42 -14.23 24.63
C PHE A 138 4.49 -13.18 24.95
N LYS A 139 4.23 -12.28 25.90
CA LYS A 139 5.22 -11.27 26.33
C LYS A 139 6.47 -11.91 26.94
N SER A 140 6.32 -12.97 27.72
CA SER A 140 7.45 -13.72 28.27
C SER A 140 8.25 -14.46 27.18
N ALA A 141 7.58 -15.07 26.21
CA ALA A 141 8.23 -15.69 25.05
C ALA A 141 9.01 -14.66 24.22
N LEU A 142 8.44 -13.45 24.01
CA LEU A 142 9.09 -12.33 23.33
C LEU A 142 10.35 -11.84 24.05
N ALA A 143 10.31 -11.75 25.38
CA ALA A 143 11.47 -11.37 26.16
C ALA A 143 12.62 -12.39 25.99
N ALA A 144 12.32 -13.68 26.13
CA ALA A 144 13.30 -14.75 25.95
C ALA A 144 13.84 -14.81 24.52
N ALA A 145 12.97 -14.67 23.51
CA ALA A 145 13.34 -14.68 22.10
C ALA A 145 14.26 -13.50 21.74
N LYS A 146 13.99 -12.31 22.28
CA LYS A 146 14.82 -11.12 22.05
C LYS A 146 16.22 -11.28 22.62
N GLU A 147 16.35 -11.87 23.81
CA GLU A 147 17.63 -12.13 24.45
C GLU A 147 18.46 -13.16 23.69
N ASN A 148 17.81 -14.22 23.18
CA ASN A 148 18.49 -15.36 22.56
C ASN A 148 18.49 -15.34 21.03
N LYS A 149 17.98 -14.26 20.41
CA LYS A 149 17.77 -14.14 18.95
C LYS A 149 17.00 -15.33 18.34
N ALA A 150 16.03 -15.83 19.10
CA ALA A 150 15.24 -17.00 18.74
C ALA A 150 13.94 -16.62 18.00
N THR A 151 13.38 -17.58 17.26
CA THR A 151 12.04 -17.45 16.70
C THR A 151 11.00 -17.92 17.70
N ILE A 152 9.87 -17.24 17.80
CA ILE A 152 8.72 -17.68 18.58
C ILE A 152 7.84 -18.55 17.70
N TYR A 153 7.61 -19.78 18.13
CA TYR A 153 6.65 -20.70 17.53
C TYR A 153 5.28 -20.55 18.20
N VAL A 154 4.23 -20.43 17.39
CA VAL A 154 2.83 -20.37 17.83
C VAL A 154 2.11 -21.61 17.30
N PRO A 155 1.94 -22.66 18.12
CA PRO A 155 1.21 -23.86 17.71
C PRO A 155 -0.25 -23.55 17.41
N SER A 156 -0.92 -24.44 16.67
CA SER A 156 -2.36 -24.34 16.42
C SER A 156 -3.16 -24.11 17.71
N GLY A 157 -4.10 -23.18 17.65
CA GLY A 157 -4.89 -22.75 18.81
C GLY A 157 -5.47 -21.35 18.61
N THR A 158 -6.35 -20.94 19.53
CA THR A 158 -6.87 -19.56 19.57
C THR A 158 -6.36 -18.87 20.83
N TYR A 159 -5.49 -17.90 20.67
CA TYR A 159 -4.82 -17.21 21.77
C TYR A 159 -5.48 -15.85 21.97
N LYS A 160 -6.20 -15.69 23.09
CA LYS A 160 -6.82 -14.41 23.42
C LYS A 160 -5.74 -13.46 23.93
N LEU A 161 -5.61 -12.30 23.30
CA LEU A 161 -4.68 -11.24 23.65
C LEU A 161 -5.46 -9.97 24.02
N THR A 162 -5.25 -9.46 25.23
CA THR A 162 -5.87 -8.22 25.73
C THR A 162 -4.97 -7.00 25.56
N GLU A 163 -3.70 -7.21 25.21
CA GLU A 163 -2.75 -6.16 24.88
C GLU A 163 -1.95 -6.49 23.62
N GLY A 164 -1.38 -5.44 23.00
CA GLY A 164 -0.50 -5.58 21.84
C GLY A 164 0.84 -6.22 22.16
N LEU A 165 1.45 -6.81 21.13
CA LEU A 165 2.78 -7.42 21.18
C LEU A 165 3.78 -6.59 20.37
N ALA A 166 4.99 -6.42 20.91
CA ALA A 166 6.09 -5.71 20.25
C ALA A 166 7.15 -6.71 19.78
N LEU A 167 7.30 -6.83 18.46
CA LEU A 167 8.23 -7.74 17.79
C LEU A 167 9.44 -6.92 17.31
N GLY A 168 10.37 -6.65 18.22
CA GLY A 168 11.61 -5.92 17.91
C GLY A 168 12.77 -6.88 17.65
N ASN A 169 13.20 -7.01 16.38
CA ASN A 169 14.20 -8.01 15.95
C ASN A 169 13.83 -9.46 16.32
N VAL A 170 12.53 -9.77 16.36
CA VAL A 170 12.00 -11.10 16.69
C VAL A 170 11.04 -11.56 15.61
N THR A 171 11.09 -12.86 15.31
CA THR A 171 10.15 -13.55 14.41
C THR A 171 9.10 -14.27 15.22
N LEU A 172 7.82 -14.09 14.87
CA LEU A 172 6.69 -14.87 15.37
C LEU A 172 6.11 -15.72 14.23
N ALA A 173 6.10 -17.04 14.38
CA ALA A 173 5.79 -17.97 13.32
C ALA A 173 4.77 -19.03 13.76
N GLY A 174 3.72 -19.23 12.96
CA GLY A 174 2.81 -20.36 13.10
C GLY A 174 3.31 -21.64 12.42
N PRO A 175 2.53 -22.74 12.46
CA PRO A 175 2.83 -23.97 11.75
C PRO A 175 2.82 -23.76 10.23
N GLY A 176 3.76 -24.42 9.55
CA GLY A 176 3.79 -24.46 8.08
C GLY A 176 3.95 -23.09 7.44
N VAL A 177 4.98 -22.33 7.83
CA VAL A 177 5.33 -20.95 7.37
C VAL A 177 5.37 -20.71 5.84
N ASN A 178 5.09 -21.74 5.02
CA ASN A 178 5.05 -21.70 3.56
C ASN A 178 3.69 -22.08 2.94
N ASN A 179 2.69 -22.50 3.74
CA ASN A 179 1.39 -22.94 3.24
C ASN A 179 0.31 -21.91 3.60
N PHE A 180 -0.45 -21.45 2.61
CA PHE A 180 -1.70 -20.73 2.89
C PHE A 180 -2.73 -21.76 3.36
N GLN A 181 -3.10 -21.68 4.64
CA GLN A 181 -3.74 -22.80 5.33
C GLN A 181 -5.15 -23.16 4.81
N THR A 182 -5.46 -24.45 4.80
CA THR A 182 -6.77 -25.01 4.46
C THR A 182 -7.64 -25.18 5.72
N GLU A 183 -8.92 -25.57 5.56
CA GLU A 183 -9.80 -25.89 6.71
C GLU A 183 -9.27 -27.00 7.63
N ALA A 184 -8.36 -27.85 7.15
CA ALA A 184 -7.78 -28.96 7.91
C ALA A 184 -6.64 -28.52 8.85
N ASP A 185 -5.88 -27.49 8.48
CA ASP A 185 -4.67 -27.04 9.20
C ASP A 185 -4.79 -25.57 9.60
N LYS A 186 -5.80 -25.23 10.43
CA LYS A 186 -6.13 -23.84 10.73
C LYS A 186 -4.94 -23.06 11.29
N MET A 187 -4.68 -21.88 10.72
CA MET A 187 -3.72 -20.92 11.29
C MET A 187 -4.00 -20.70 12.77
N PRO A 188 -2.97 -20.59 13.62
CA PRO A 188 -3.15 -20.12 14.98
C PRO A 188 -3.79 -18.72 14.94
N ILE A 189 -4.82 -18.55 15.74
CA ILE A 189 -5.60 -17.31 15.80
C ILE A 189 -5.11 -16.49 16.99
N LEU A 190 -4.57 -15.30 16.72
CA LEU A 190 -4.38 -14.25 17.71
C LEU A 190 -5.69 -13.47 17.82
N LEU A 191 -6.50 -13.82 18.83
CA LEU A 191 -7.80 -13.21 19.07
C LEU A 191 -7.64 -11.94 19.90
N ILE A 192 -7.85 -10.78 19.26
CA ILE A 192 -7.59 -9.46 19.83
C ILE A 192 -8.80 -8.98 20.62
N ALA A 193 -8.74 -9.07 21.95
CA ALA A 193 -9.83 -8.75 22.86
C ALA A 193 -9.81 -7.26 23.25
N GLN A 194 -10.49 -6.43 22.45
CA GLN A 194 -10.66 -4.98 22.64
C GLN A 194 -9.41 -4.24 23.17
N ASN A 195 -8.55 -3.80 22.24
CA ASN A 195 -7.27 -3.21 22.59
C ASN A 195 -7.26 -1.70 22.38
N SER A 196 -6.63 -0.97 23.31
CA SER A 196 -6.22 0.42 23.16
C SER A 196 -4.91 0.59 22.39
N THR A 197 -4.28 -0.52 21.97
CA THR A 197 -2.99 -0.59 21.25
C THR A 197 -3.14 -1.29 19.89
N ASN A 198 -2.12 -1.18 19.04
CA ASN A 198 -2.00 -2.06 17.86
C ASN A 198 -1.86 -3.51 18.32
N ALA A 199 -2.32 -4.49 17.51
CA ALA A 199 -2.18 -5.89 17.88
C ALA A 199 -0.72 -6.36 17.81
N LEU A 200 -0.05 -6.14 16.69
CA LEU A 200 1.39 -6.36 16.54
C LEU A 200 2.09 -5.05 16.16
N THR A 201 3.20 -4.73 16.84
CA THR A 201 4.13 -3.66 16.45
C THR A 201 5.46 -4.29 16.06
N LEU A 202 5.85 -4.22 14.78
CA LEU A 202 7.10 -4.78 14.28
C LEU A 202 8.15 -3.67 14.23
N ALA A 203 9.30 -3.88 14.87
CA ALA A 203 10.45 -2.99 14.85
C ALA A 203 11.66 -3.77 14.33
N SER A 204 11.80 -3.86 13.00
CA SER A 204 12.66 -4.86 12.33
C SER A 204 12.28 -6.29 12.72
N GLY A 205 10.98 -6.53 12.91
CA GLY A 205 10.42 -7.82 13.30
C GLY A 205 9.80 -8.57 12.13
N ALA A 206 9.43 -9.83 12.37
CA ALA A 206 8.78 -10.67 11.39
C ALA A 206 7.55 -11.40 11.98
N VAL A 207 6.48 -11.52 11.19
CA VAL A 207 5.34 -12.39 11.50
C VAL A 207 4.98 -13.26 10.31
N SER A 208 4.75 -14.55 10.56
CA SER A 208 4.38 -15.49 9.50
C SER A 208 3.43 -16.59 9.96
N GLY A 209 2.50 -16.99 9.09
CA GLY A 209 1.66 -18.18 9.29
C GLY A 209 0.65 -18.06 10.43
N VAL A 210 0.14 -16.86 10.72
CA VAL A 210 -0.84 -16.61 11.79
C VAL A 210 -2.05 -15.85 11.27
N GLN A 211 -3.18 -16.03 11.94
CA GLN A 211 -4.36 -15.18 11.77
C GLN A 211 -4.45 -14.17 12.91
N ILE A 212 -4.68 -12.89 12.60
CA ILE A 212 -5.03 -11.86 13.56
C ILE A 212 -6.53 -11.60 13.42
N GLN A 213 -7.30 -11.90 14.45
CA GLN A 213 -8.75 -11.81 14.40
C GLN A 213 -9.29 -10.85 15.44
N TYR A 214 -10.15 -9.94 15.00
CA TYR A 214 -10.96 -9.10 15.87
C TYR A 214 -12.39 -9.68 15.97
N PRO A 215 -13.03 -9.57 17.15
CA PRO A 215 -14.47 -9.79 17.28
C PRO A 215 -15.25 -8.89 16.32
N SER A 216 -16.37 -9.37 15.77
CA SER A 216 -17.21 -8.60 14.82
C SER A 216 -17.75 -7.30 15.43
N ASN A 217 -17.97 -7.28 16.74
CA ASN A 217 -18.39 -6.11 17.51
C ASN A 217 -17.22 -5.29 18.08
N SER A 218 -15.98 -5.54 17.64
CA SER A 218 -14.82 -4.78 18.09
C SER A 218 -15.00 -3.29 17.80
N THR A 219 -14.74 -2.43 18.77
CA THR A 219 -14.73 -0.97 18.60
C THR A 219 -13.32 -0.41 18.43
N SER A 220 -12.29 -1.26 18.49
CA SER A 220 -10.90 -0.82 18.36
C SER A 220 -10.65 -0.25 16.98
N GLN A 221 -10.09 0.96 16.95
CA GLN A 221 -9.67 1.64 15.74
C GLN A 221 -8.16 1.50 15.47
N LYS A 222 -7.45 0.71 16.29
CA LYS A 222 -6.01 0.49 16.14
C LYS A 222 -5.73 -0.49 15.01
N SER A 223 -4.50 -0.44 14.50
CA SER A 223 -4.05 -1.33 13.43
C SER A 223 -3.80 -2.75 13.92
N ALA A 224 -4.07 -3.72 13.06
CA ALA A 224 -3.71 -5.11 13.30
C ALA A 224 -2.18 -5.26 13.31
N ILE A 225 -1.48 -4.65 12.34
CA ILE A 225 -0.02 -4.65 12.31
C ILE A 225 0.48 -3.23 12.05
N TYR A 226 1.39 -2.78 12.92
CA TYR A 226 2.07 -1.50 12.83
C TYR A 226 3.56 -1.71 12.59
N LEU A 227 4.11 -1.20 11.50
CA LEU A 227 5.51 -1.38 11.12
C LEU A 227 6.30 -0.12 11.48
N THR A 228 7.35 -0.29 12.26
CA THR A 228 8.34 0.72 12.64
C THR A 228 9.73 0.16 12.37
N GLY A 229 10.71 1.03 12.16
CA GLY A 229 12.08 0.62 11.81
C GLY A 229 12.18 -0.16 10.48
N PRO A 230 13.39 -0.36 9.94
CA PRO A 230 13.55 -0.94 8.61
C PRO A 230 13.44 -2.47 8.62
N GLY A 231 13.18 -3.06 7.45
CA GLY A 231 13.38 -4.50 7.23
C GLY A 231 12.32 -5.42 7.87
N ASN A 232 11.09 -4.94 8.04
CA ASN A 232 10.03 -5.77 8.60
C ASN A 232 9.56 -6.83 7.61
N ARG A 233 9.10 -7.98 8.13
CA ARG A 233 8.58 -9.07 7.31
C ARG A 233 7.17 -9.48 7.71
N ILE A 234 6.28 -9.57 6.73
CA ILE A 234 4.94 -10.15 6.90
C ILE A 234 4.75 -11.16 5.78
N SER A 235 4.49 -12.42 6.12
CA SER A 235 4.26 -13.47 5.12
C SER A 235 3.18 -14.46 5.55
N ASN A 236 2.26 -14.81 4.66
CA ASN A 236 1.25 -15.85 4.93
C ASN A 236 0.39 -15.52 6.16
N VAL A 237 -0.13 -14.29 6.19
CA VAL A 237 -0.91 -13.76 7.33
C VAL A 237 -2.35 -13.48 6.89
N LYS A 238 -3.30 -13.83 7.75
CA LYS A 238 -4.70 -13.46 7.61
C LYS A 238 -5.09 -12.43 8.67
N ILE A 239 -5.80 -11.37 8.28
CA ILE A 239 -6.32 -10.35 9.18
C ILE A 239 -7.83 -10.28 8.99
N SER A 240 -8.60 -10.51 10.07
CA SER A 240 -10.06 -10.55 10.02
C SER A 240 -10.69 -9.49 10.91
N ASN A 241 -11.66 -8.74 10.36
CA ASN A 241 -12.53 -7.77 11.05
C ASN A 241 -11.81 -6.56 11.68
N ALA A 242 -10.57 -6.30 11.28
CA ALA A 242 -9.82 -5.15 11.75
C ALA A 242 -10.44 -3.84 11.24
N TYR A 243 -10.45 -2.80 12.07
CA TYR A 243 -10.81 -1.46 11.58
C TYR A 243 -9.72 -0.93 10.65
N GLN A 244 -8.46 -1.11 11.05
CA GLN A 244 -7.27 -0.84 10.26
C GLN A 244 -6.42 -2.11 10.17
N GLY A 245 -6.01 -2.51 8.97
CA GLY A 245 -5.17 -3.68 8.75
C GLY A 245 -3.71 -3.40 9.05
N ILE A 246 -2.94 -3.03 8.03
CA ILE A 246 -1.49 -2.83 8.12
C ILE A 246 -1.14 -1.35 7.96
N ILE A 247 -0.35 -0.79 8.86
CA ILE A 247 0.10 0.60 8.80
C ILE A 247 1.61 0.68 8.96
N PHE A 248 2.26 1.39 8.04
CA PHE A 248 3.65 1.79 8.17
C PHE A 248 3.74 3.09 8.96
N ASP A 249 4.78 3.23 9.80
CA ASP A 249 4.88 4.27 10.82
C ASP A 249 4.70 5.69 10.28
N GLN A 250 3.73 6.41 10.85
CA GLN A 250 3.38 7.80 10.53
C GLN A 250 3.85 8.80 11.61
N LEU A 251 4.35 8.32 12.74
CA LEU A 251 4.40 9.09 13.98
C LEU A 251 5.70 9.84 14.19
N SER A 252 6.83 9.40 13.61
CA SER A 252 8.09 10.13 13.74
C SER A 252 8.73 10.46 12.39
N SER A 253 9.48 11.57 12.37
CA SER A 253 10.26 12.00 11.22
C SER A 253 11.46 11.12 10.93
N SER A 254 11.97 10.41 11.95
CA SER A 254 13.10 9.50 11.87
C SER A 254 12.70 8.05 11.61
N SER A 255 11.40 7.73 11.59
CA SER A 255 10.96 6.37 11.33
C SER A 255 11.07 6.04 9.84
N ASN A 256 11.78 4.95 9.56
CA ASN A 256 11.97 4.40 8.22
C ASN A 256 11.53 2.93 8.22
N PRO A 257 10.24 2.64 7.94
CA PRO A 257 9.75 1.30 7.65
C PRO A 257 10.12 0.77 6.24
N GLY A 258 11.08 1.39 5.54
CA GLY A 258 11.63 0.90 4.28
C GLY A 258 12.30 -0.47 4.40
N ARG A 259 12.65 -1.08 3.26
CA ARG A 259 13.13 -2.48 3.17
C ARG A 259 12.13 -3.52 3.71
N SER A 260 10.90 -3.13 4.01
CA SER A 260 9.90 -4.08 4.45
C SER A 260 9.40 -4.93 3.28
N ASN A 261 9.07 -6.18 3.57
CA ASN A 261 8.53 -7.12 2.60
C ASN A 261 7.24 -7.78 3.11
N ILE A 262 6.14 -7.48 2.42
CA ILE A 262 4.79 -7.92 2.75
C ILE A 262 4.33 -8.83 1.61
N GLU A 263 4.07 -10.11 1.91
CA GLU A 263 3.64 -11.07 0.91
C GLU A 263 2.53 -12.00 1.40
N ASN A 264 1.68 -12.45 0.49
CA ASN A 264 0.66 -13.48 0.76
C ASN A 264 -0.21 -13.12 1.98
N VAL A 265 -0.78 -11.92 1.96
CA VAL A 265 -1.60 -11.41 3.06
C VAL A 265 -3.04 -11.28 2.62
N VAL A 266 -3.97 -11.81 3.42
CA VAL A 266 -5.41 -11.63 3.20
C VAL A 266 -5.99 -10.79 4.34
N LEU A 267 -6.59 -9.67 3.98
CA LEU A 267 -7.34 -8.80 4.88
C LEU A 267 -8.83 -8.91 4.53
N GLU A 268 -9.62 -9.50 5.42
CA GLU A 268 -11.06 -9.70 5.25
C GLU A 268 -11.85 -8.95 6.32
N GLY A 269 -13.03 -8.46 5.95
CA GLY A 269 -13.88 -7.71 6.87
C GLY A 269 -13.25 -6.41 7.37
N VAL A 270 -12.37 -5.82 6.57
CA VAL A 270 -11.77 -4.52 6.91
C VAL A 270 -12.86 -3.45 6.92
N ARG A 271 -12.86 -2.58 7.94
CA ARG A 271 -13.93 -1.59 8.15
C ARG A 271 -13.55 -0.15 7.82
N TYR A 272 -12.25 0.17 7.74
CA TYR A 272 -11.82 1.51 7.31
C TYR A 272 -10.60 1.51 6.40
N LEU A 273 -9.49 0.87 6.78
CA LEU A 273 -8.24 0.91 6.01
C LEU A 273 -7.62 -0.48 5.90
N GLY A 274 -7.38 -0.95 4.68
CA GLY A 274 -6.70 -2.22 4.44
C GLY A 274 -5.22 -2.12 4.77
N MET A 275 -4.46 -1.41 3.94
CA MET A 275 -3.05 -1.15 4.21
C MET A 275 -2.66 0.27 3.80
N LYS A 276 -1.86 0.94 4.64
CA LYS A 276 -1.19 2.20 4.30
C LYS A 276 0.32 2.02 4.29
N VAL A 277 0.92 2.19 3.11
CA VAL A 277 2.38 2.16 2.88
C VAL A 277 2.87 3.60 2.83
N THR A 278 3.70 3.94 3.80
CA THR A 278 4.17 5.31 3.98
C THR A 278 5.49 5.37 4.69
N ASN A 279 6.22 6.48 4.54
CA ASN A 279 7.48 6.75 5.21
C ASN A 279 8.61 5.77 4.86
N THR A 280 8.61 5.19 3.67
CA THR A 280 9.68 4.27 3.27
C THR A 280 10.79 5.04 2.57
N TRP A 281 12.01 5.01 3.10
CA TRP A 281 13.19 5.69 2.53
C TRP A 281 14.02 4.76 1.63
N ASP A 282 13.69 3.47 1.67
CA ASP A 282 14.29 2.40 0.87
C ASP A 282 13.19 1.60 0.19
N VAL A 283 13.57 0.79 -0.80
CA VAL A 283 12.66 -0.07 -1.57
C VAL A 283 11.82 -0.95 -0.65
N THR A 284 10.50 -0.86 -0.78
CA THR A 284 9.53 -1.70 -0.05
C THR A 284 8.77 -2.58 -1.02
N PHE A 285 8.58 -3.84 -0.66
CA PHE A 285 7.90 -4.84 -1.48
C PHE A 285 6.54 -5.19 -0.89
N VAL A 286 5.52 -5.19 -1.75
CA VAL A 286 4.16 -5.63 -1.44
C VAL A 286 3.69 -6.55 -2.55
N SER A 287 3.53 -7.84 -2.27
CA SER A 287 3.12 -8.82 -3.28
C SER A 287 1.96 -9.68 -2.79
N ASN A 288 1.03 -10.01 -3.69
CA ASN A 288 -0.07 -10.94 -3.39
C ASN A 288 -0.84 -10.58 -2.09
N VAL A 289 -1.24 -9.31 -1.98
CA VAL A 289 -2.06 -8.81 -0.87
C VAL A 289 -3.49 -8.65 -1.33
N SER A 290 -4.43 -9.31 -0.66
CA SER A 290 -5.86 -9.18 -0.90
C SER A 290 -6.53 -8.39 0.22
N VAL A 291 -7.33 -7.38 -0.15
CA VAL A 291 -8.15 -6.59 0.78
C VAL A 291 -9.60 -6.68 0.37
N THR A 292 -10.47 -7.04 1.32
CA THR A 292 -11.92 -7.02 1.12
C THR A 292 -12.64 -6.49 2.35
N GLY A 293 -13.58 -5.57 2.13
CA GLY A 293 -14.51 -5.12 3.16
C GLY A 293 -15.85 -5.86 3.10
N THR A 294 -16.56 -5.88 4.22
CA THR A 294 -17.82 -6.61 4.37
C THR A 294 -19.04 -5.71 4.61
N ASP A 295 -18.84 -4.45 5.01
CA ASP A 295 -19.93 -3.56 5.41
C ASP A 295 -20.14 -2.37 4.44
N SER A 296 -21.30 -1.72 4.58
CA SER A 296 -21.67 -0.55 3.80
C SER A 296 -20.81 0.68 4.12
N GLU A 297 -20.27 0.75 5.33
CA GLU A 297 -19.44 1.86 5.78
C GLU A 297 -18.11 1.88 5.00
N TYR A 298 -17.44 0.74 4.88
CA TYR A 298 -16.23 0.58 4.09
C TYR A 298 -16.47 0.85 2.60
N LYS A 299 -17.62 0.45 2.05
CA LYS A 299 -18.01 0.83 0.67
C LYS A 299 -18.19 2.34 0.48
N SER A 300 -18.54 3.08 1.54
CA SER A 300 -18.79 4.52 1.48
C SER A 300 -17.54 5.39 1.66
N LYS A 301 -16.59 4.95 2.48
CA LYS A 301 -15.39 5.74 2.84
C LYS A 301 -14.09 4.95 2.98
N GLY A 302 -14.16 3.62 2.91
CA GLY A 302 -13.04 2.73 3.16
C GLY A 302 -11.99 2.76 2.06
N ILE A 303 -10.74 2.57 2.47
CA ILE A 303 -9.58 2.58 1.57
C ILE A 303 -8.96 1.19 1.58
N GLY A 304 -8.74 0.62 0.39
CA GLY A 304 -8.03 -0.64 0.21
C GLY A 304 -6.55 -0.49 0.52
N LEU A 305 -5.82 0.07 -0.43
CA LEU A 305 -4.39 0.33 -0.34
C LEU A 305 -4.12 1.82 -0.50
N TRP A 306 -3.40 2.40 0.46
CA TRP A 306 -3.07 3.82 0.48
C TRP A 306 -1.56 4.02 0.47
N PHE A 307 -1.07 4.83 -0.47
CA PHE A 307 0.33 5.16 -0.64
C PHE A 307 0.58 6.66 -0.43
N GLU A 308 1.54 7.00 0.42
CA GLU A 308 1.89 8.38 0.80
C GLU A 308 3.36 8.47 1.23
N LYS A 309 4.16 9.42 0.74
CA LYS A 309 5.60 9.59 1.06
C LYS A 309 6.41 8.28 1.05
N ASN A 310 6.78 7.80 -0.13
CA ASN A 310 7.61 6.61 -0.32
C ASN A 310 8.67 6.84 -1.41
N ASP A 311 9.91 6.43 -1.15
CA ASP A 311 11.02 6.60 -2.09
C ASP A 311 11.01 5.59 -3.25
N ASP A 312 10.72 4.30 -3.00
CA ASP A 312 10.35 3.32 -4.03
C ASP A 312 9.47 2.23 -3.39
N VAL A 313 8.28 2.01 -3.95
CA VAL A 313 7.43 0.86 -3.63
C VAL A 313 7.22 -0.02 -4.85
N ARG A 314 7.41 -1.33 -4.66
CA ARG A 314 7.18 -2.35 -5.68
C ARG A 314 5.99 -3.17 -5.27
N VAL A 315 4.88 -2.97 -5.96
CA VAL A 315 3.59 -3.56 -5.64
C VAL A 315 3.19 -4.50 -6.77
N SER A 316 2.93 -5.77 -6.46
CA SER A 316 2.49 -6.74 -7.48
C SER A 316 1.35 -7.61 -7.01
N ASP A 317 0.50 -8.02 -7.95
CA ASP A 317 -0.52 -9.06 -7.75
C ASP A 317 -1.48 -8.77 -6.57
N CYS A 318 -1.63 -7.48 -6.23
CA CYS A 318 -2.50 -7.07 -5.14
C CYS A 318 -3.94 -6.91 -5.64
N VAL A 319 -4.91 -7.23 -4.79
CA VAL A 319 -6.33 -7.19 -5.13
C VAL A 319 -7.10 -6.43 -4.05
N VAL A 320 -7.89 -5.44 -4.46
CA VAL A 320 -8.83 -4.74 -3.58
C VAL A 320 -10.26 -4.97 -4.05
N THR A 321 -11.15 -5.34 -3.13
CA THR A 321 -12.57 -5.49 -3.41
C THR A 321 -13.47 -4.83 -2.37
N ASN A 322 -14.67 -4.42 -2.79
CA ASN A 322 -15.71 -3.89 -1.91
C ASN A 322 -15.32 -2.62 -1.11
N ALA A 323 -14.43 -1.78 -1.62
CA ALA A 323 -13.96 -0.55 -0.97
C ALA A 323 -14.57 0.72 -1.60
N CYS A 324 -14.53 1.87 -0.91
CA CYS A 324 -14.77 3.15 -1.59
C CYS A 324 -13.60 3.45 -2.54
N TYR A 325 -12.37 3.39 -2.03
CA TYR A 325 -11.15 3.62 -2.79
C TYR A 325 -10.37 2.31 -2.92
N GLY A 326 -10.10 1.88 -4.14
CA GLY A 326 -9.25 0.71 -4.42
C GLY A 326 -7.80 1.00 -4.01
N TYR A 327 -7.14 1.82 -4.82
CA TYR A 327 -5.79 2.34 -4.61
C TYR A 327 -5.84 3.85 -4.46
N GLN A 328 -5.40 4.36 -3.32
CA GLN A 328 -5.33 5.80 -3.06
C GLN A 328 -3.87 6.27 -3.03
N PHE A 329 -3.60 7.37 -3.71
CA PHE A 329 -2.31 8.05 -3.74
C PHE A 329 -2.48 9.48 -3.27
N SER A 330 -1.69 9.88 -2.29
CA SER A 330 -1.70 11.26 -1.79
C SER A 330 -0.32 11.76 -1.41
N GLU A 331 -0.22 13.08 -1.27
CA GLU A 331 0.92 13.71 -0.63
C GLU A 331 0.76 13.71 0.89
N ARG A 332 1.89 13.56 1.59
CA ARG A 332 1.94 13.77 3.03
C ARG A 332 1.82 15.26 3.35
N ASN A 333 1.00 15.58 4.35
CA ASN A 333 0.94 16.94 4.90
C ASN A 333 2.29 17.38 5.48
N LYS A 334 2.64 18.64 5.26
CA LYS A 334 3.88 19.28 5.75
C LYS A 334 4.01 19.07 7.26
N LYS A 335 5.16 18.55 7.71
CA LYS A 335 5.50 18.53 9.15
C LYS A 335 5.58 19.98 9.67
N PRO A 336 5.28 20.23 10.96
CA PRO A 336 5.59 21.52 11.60
C PRO A 336 7.07 21.92 11.49
N THR A 337 7.96 20.95 11.24
CA THR A 337 9.42 21.11 11.21
C THR A 337 10.01 21.46 9.84
N GLY A 338 9.20 21.70 8.81
CA GLY A 338 9.68 22.27 7.54
C GLY A 338 10.22 21.30 6.48
N GLU A 339 10.16 19.98 6.68
CA GLU A 339 10.48 19.01 5.62
C GLU A 339 9.54 19.12 4.40
N GLU A 340 10.05 18.73 3.23
CA GLU A 340 9.31 18.73 1.98
C GLU A 340 8.11 17.78 1.99
N THR A 341 7.00 18.26 1.41
CA THR A 341 5.87 17.43 0.98
C THR A 341 6.39 16.34 0.06
N ALA A 342 6.08 15.07 0.34
CA ALA A 342 6.42 14.00 -0.60
C ALA A 342 5.25 13.07 -0.84
N SER A 343 5.30 12.45 -2.01
CA SER A 343 4.33 11.52 -2.55
C SER A 343 4.99 10.15 -2.69
N THR A 344 4.42 9.28 -3.51
CA THR A 344 4.93 7.92 -3.73
C THR A 344 5.60 7.84 -5.09
N TRP A 345 6.85 7.42 -5.12
CA TRP A 345 7.42 6.77 -6.28
C TRP A 345 7.12 5.27 -6.18
N GLY A 346 6.59 4.66 -7.23
CA GLY A 346 6.51 3.20 -7.25
C GLY A 346 6.10 2.58 -8.57
N THR A 347 6.27 1.26 -8.64
CA THR A 347 5.83 0.41 -9.74
C THR A 347 4.76 -0.57 -9.26
N PHE A 348 3.67 -0.66 -10.01
CA PHE A 348 2.50 -1.48 -9.73
C PHE A 348 2.31 -2.44 -10.90
N LEU A 349 2.31 -3.74 -10.63
CA LEU A 349 2.26 -4.80 -11.63
C LEU A 349 1.09 -5.75 -11.37
N ARG A 350 0.25 -6.00 -12.38
CA ARG A 350 -0.88 -6.97 -12.31
C ARG A 350 -1.83 -6.74 -11.13
N CYS A 351 -2.04 -5.47 -10.77
CA CYS A 351 -2.89 -5.10 -9.65
C CYS A 351 -4.37 -4.99 -10.07
N LYS A 352 -5.29 -5.31 -9.15
CA LYS A 352 -6.74 -5.38 -9.43
C LYS A 352 -7.56 -4.61 -8.39
N ALA A 353 -8.56 -3.87 -8.86
CA ALA A 353 -9.63 -3.37 -8.02
C ALA A 353 -10.98 -3.77 -8.61
N SER A 354 -11.93 -4.20 -7.79
CA SER A 354 -13.27 -4.58 -8.25
C SER A 354 -14.36 -4.27 -7.22
N ALA A 355 -15.55 -3.93 -7.69
CA ALA A 355 -16.65 -3.49 -6.83
C ALA A 355 -16.22 -2.35 -5.88
N VAL A 356 -15.41 -1.42 -6.41
CA VAL A 356 -14.97 -0.22 -5.69
C VAL A 356 -15.65 1.03 -6.26
N LYS A 357 -15.80 2.10 -5.47
CA LYS A 357 -16.35 3.36 -6.01
C LYS A 357 -15.34 4.04 -6.95
N TYR A 358 -14.12 4.22 -6.47
CA TYR A 358 -12.99 4.73 -7.23
C TYR A 358 -11.90 3.67 -7.31
N GLY A 359 -11.46 3.34 -8.51
CA GLY A 359 -10.44 2.33 -8.77
C GLY A 359 -9.06 2.77 -8.27
N MET A 360 -8.48 3.74 -8.96
CA MET A 360 -7.29 4.49 -8.54
C MET A 360 -7.68 5.95 -8.33
N TYR A 361 -7.33 6.50 -7.17
CA TYR A 361 -7.68 7.84 -6.77
C TYR A 361 -6.44 8.61 -6.35
N PHE A 362 -6.17 9.71 -7.04
CA PHE A 362 -5.06 10.62 -6.75
C PHE A 362 -5.63 11.92 -6.21
N THR A 363 -5.11 12.36 -5.06
CA THR A 363 -5.55 13.58 -4.39
C THR A 363 -4.37 14.26 -3.71
N SER A 364 -4.44 15.58 -3.54
CA SER A 364 -3.40 16.33 -2.85
C SER A 364 -3.96 17.54 -2.09
N TYR A 365 -3.31 17.86 -0.97
CA TYR A 365 -3.48 19.14 -0.27
C TYR A 365 -2.69 20.29 -0.92
N PHE A 366 -1.76 19.98 -1.81
CA PHE A 366 -0.88 20.89 -2.53
C PHE A 366 -1.02 20.65 -4.05
N PRO A 367 -2.13 21.06 -4.67
CA PRO A 367 -2.44 20.77 -6.08
C PRO A 367 -1.34 21.18 -7.06
N ASP A 368 -0.59 22.24 -6.74
CA ASP A 368 0.45 22.84 -7.58
C ASP A 368 1.82 22.16 -7.41
N LYS A 369 1.93 21.11 -6.59
CA LYS A 369 3.17 20.36 -6.40
C LYS A 369 3.16 19.06 -7.17
N ARG A 370 4.25 18.85 -7.91
CA ARG A 370 4.46 17.62 -8.68
C ARG A 370 4.70 16.44 -7.74
N MET A 371 3.90 15.40 -7.91
CA MET A 371 4.09 14.09 -7.29
C MET A 371 5.18 13.30 -8.02
N GLN A 372 5.76 12.33 -7.31
CA GLN A 372 6.68 11.36 -7.87
C GLN A 372 5.96 10.38 -8.81
N PRO A 373 6.69 9.74 -9.74
CA PRO A 373 6.09 8.87 -10.74
C PRO A 373 5.50 7.59 -10.15
N VAL A 374 4.25 7.31 -10.54
CA VAL A 374 3.60 6.02 -10.34
C VAL A 374 3.45 5.35 -11.70
N MET A 375 4.04 4.17 -11.85
CA MET A 375 3.95 3.33 -13.05
C MET A 375 3.04 2.16 -12.75
N PHE A 376 1.96 2.01 -13.52
CA PHE A 376 1.00 0.92 -13.37
C PHE A 376 0.93 0.12 -14.67
N ASN A 377 1.43 -1.11 -14.63
CA ASN A 377 1.59 -1.97 -15.79
C ASN A 377 0.81 -3.25 -15.56
N ASP A 378 -0.04 -3.63 -16.51
CA ASP A 378 -0.92 -4.79 -16.40
C ASP A 378 -1.89 -4.72 -15.23
N GLY A 379 -3.17 -5.01 -15.46
CA GLY A 379 -4.13 -5.07 -14.38
C GLY A 379 -5.56 -4.85 -14.81
N ASN A 380 -6.44 -4.87 -13.83
CA ASN A 380 -7.88 -4.78 -14.06
C ASN A 380 -8.54 -3.94 -12.97
N ILE A 381 -8.94 -2.72 -13.33
CA ILE A 381 -9.56 -1.77 -12.42
C ILE A 381 -11.03 -1.60 -12.83
N GLN A 382 -11.93 -2.08 -11.99
CA GLN A 382 -13.37 -2.02 -12.18
C GLN A 382 -14.01 -1.22 -11.04
N ALA A 383 -14.60 -0.10 -11.42
CA ALA A 383 -15.16 0.86 -10.49
C ALA A 383 -16.62 1.17 -10.80
N THR A 384 -17.39 1.56 -9.78
CA THR A 384 -18.77 1.97 -9.96
C THR A 384 -18.91 3.44 -10.35
N ASP A 385 -17.94 4.29 -10.01
CA ASP A 385 -17.91 5.71 -10.39
C ASP A 385 -16.79 5.97 -11.40
N ARG A 386 -15.51 5.83 -11.01
CA ARG A 386 -14.36 6.08 -11.92
C ARG A 386 -13.27 5.06 -11.72
N ALA A 387 -12.78 4.47 -12.81
CA ALA A 387 -11.64 3.57 -12.78
C ALA A 387 -10.38 4.33 -12.37
N VAL A 388 -10.17 5.53 -12.92
CA VAL A 388 -9.10 6.45 -12.48
C VAL A 388 -9.67 7.84 -12.25
N PHE A 389 -9.36 8.43 -11.11
CA PHE A 389 -9.73 9.80 -10.79
C PHE A 389 -8.52 10.55 -10.23
N ILE A 390 -8.05 11.54 -10.98
CA ILE A 390 -7.02 12.49 -10.56
C ILE A 390 -7.72 13.79 -10.15
N GLU A 391 -7.91 13.97 -8.84
CA GLU A 391 -8.57 15.13 -8.25
C GLU A 391 -7.54 16.17 -7.84
N LYS A 392 -7.46 17.27 -8.62
CA LYS A 392 -6.67 18.48 -8.30
C LYS A 392 -5.33 18.14 -7.61
N SER A 393 -4.53 17.28 -8.22
CA SER A 393 -3.25 16.85 -7.69
C SER A 393 -2.18 16.96 -8.77
N GLY A 394 -0.92 17.17 -8.40
CA GLY A 394 0.18 17.12 -9.36
C GLY A 394 0.62 15.69 -9.71
N ALA A 395 -0.32 14.77 -9.89
CA ALA A 395 -0.04 13.36 -10.16
C ALA A 395 0.87 13.18 -11.39
N VAL A 396 1.83 12.27 -11.26
CA VAL A 396 2.62 11.74 -12.39
C VAL A 396 2.29 10.25 -12.49
N LEU A 397 1.58 9.88 -13.55
CA LEU A 397 1.01 8.55 -13.73
C LEU A 397 1.30 8.05 -15.14
N THR A 398 1.89 6.87 -15.25
CA THR A 398 1.94 6.11 -16.49
C THR A 398 1.17 4.82 -16.30
N MET A 399 0.15 4.59 -17.12
CA MET A 399 -0.60 3.33 -17.16
C MET A 399 -0.43 2.65 -18.51
N THR A 400 0.00 1.38 -18.49
CA THR A 400 0.19 0.57 -19.70
C THR A 400 -0.56 -0.76 -19.60
N ASN A 401 -1.13 -1.23 -20.71
CA ASN A 401 -1.74 -2.55 -20.84
C ASN A 401 -2.77 -2.89 -19.74
N THR A 402 -3.52 -1.89 -19.30
CA THR A 402 -4.46 -2.03 -18.17
C THR A 402 -5.91 -1.97 -18.65
N VAL A 403 -6.77 -2.81 -18.06
CA VAL A 403 -8.22 -2.74 -18.26
C VAL A 403 -8.84 -1.79 -17.24
N LEU A 404 -9.53 -0.76 -17.71
CA LEU A 404 -10.12 0.31 -16.91
C LEU A 404 -11.62 0.39 -17.20
N THR A 405 -12.46 0.01 -16.23
CA THR A 405 -13.92 -0.04 -16.41
C THR A 405 -14.64 0.80 -15.37
N SER A 406 -15.60 1.62 -15.82
CA SER A 406 -16.61 2.25 -14.97
C SER A 406 -18.03 1.84 -15.37
N SER A 407 -18.87 1.51 -14.37
CA SER A 407 -20.28 1.18 -14.58
C SER A 407 -21.25 2.36 -14.41
N GLY A 408 -20.83 3.47 -13.79
CA GLY A 408 -21.74 4.53 -13.34
C GLY A 408 -21.39 5.96 -13.77
N ALA A 409 -20.16 6.24 -14.20
CA ALA A 409 -19.77 7.54 -14.70
C ALA A 409 -18.71 7.42 -15.81
N SER A 410 -17.96 8.50 -16.06
CA SER A 410 -16.80 8.43 -16.96
C SER A 410 -15.77 7.44 -16.42
N ALA A 411 -15.11 6.66 -17.28
CA ALA A 411 -14.10 5.71 -16.81
C ALA A 411 -12.90 6.44 -16.19
N LEU A 412 -12.47 7.54 -16.80
CA LEU A 412 -11.38 8.38 -16.33
C LEU A 412 -11.85 9.81 -16.09
N LYS A 413 -11.39 10.43 -15.01
CA LYS A 413 -11.50 11.89 -14.82
C LYS A 413 -10.18 12.48 -14.38
N ILE A 414 -9.73 13.50 -15.10
CA ILE A 414 -8.44 14.17 -14.90
C ILE A 414 -8.72 15.65 -14.67
N GLN A 415 -8.62 16.09 -13.41
CA GLN A 415 -8.80 17.50 -13.01
C GLN A 415 -7.47 18.20 -12.72
N GLY A 416 -6.38 17.44 -12.63
CA GLY A 416 -5.01 17.90 -12.43
C GLY A 416 -4.03 16.84 -12.95
N GLY A 417 -2.74 17.03 -12.70
CA GLY A 417 -1.66 16.12 -13.09
C GLY A 417 -0.54 16.85 -13.80
N TYR A 418 0.67 16.30 -13.80
CA TYR A 418 1.83 16.88 -14.50
C TYR A 418 2.24 16.11 -15.74
N ASN A 419 2.26 14.78 -15.66
CA ASN A 419 2.55 13.87 -16.75
C ASN A 419 1.63 12.67 -16.54
N VAL A 420 0.53 12.62 -17.27
CA VAL A 420 -0.49 11.58 -17.12
C VAL A 420 -0.63 10.86 -18.45
N MET A 421 -0.23 9.60 -18.49
CA MET A 421 -0.13 8.82 -19.72
C MET A 421 -0.96 7.54 -19.60
N PHE A 422 -1.80 7.31 -20.60
CA PHE A 422 -2.53 6.06 -20.82
C PHE A 422 -2.11 5.49 -22.16
N ASN A 423 -1.41 4.36 -22.14
CA ASN A 423 -0.88 3.70 -23.33
C ASN A 423 -1.41 2.27 -23.44
N SER A 424 -1.99 1.92 -24.58
CA SER A 424 -2.46 0.54 -24.84
C SER A 424 -3.43 0.01 -23.77
N CYS A 425 -4.26 0.88 -23.18
CA CYS A 425 -5.26 0.50 -22.19
C CYS A 425 -6.61 0.18 -22.87
N ALA A 426 -7.37 -0.72 -22.24
CA ALA A 426 -8.76 -0.98 -22.60
C ALA A 426 -9.69 -0.21 -21.64
N ILE A 427 -10.28 0.88 -22.13
CA ILE A 427 -11.06 1.84 -21.34
C ILE A 427 -12.55 1.66 -21.67
N THR A 428 -13.37 1.33 -20.68
CA THR A 428 -14.82 1.15 -20.85
C THR A 428 -15.61 2.00 -19.86
N ALA A 429 -16.48 2.86 -20.37
CA ALA A 429 -17.46 3.62 -19.59
C ALA A 429 -18.89 3.21 -19.99
N GLN A 430 -19.61 2.53 -19.10
CA GLN A 430 -20.95 2.01 -19.41
C GLN A 430 -22.03 3.10 -19.44
N LYS A 431 -21.86 4.19 -18.68
CA LYS A 431 -22.85 5.28 -18.53
C LYS A 431 -22.26 6.70 -18.66
N GLY A 432 -21.03 6.82 -19.17
CA GLY A 432 -20.30 8.08 -19.19
C GLY A 432 -19.35 8.24 -20.37
N ASN A 433 -18.43 9.18 -20.25
CA ASN A 433 -17.37 9.37 -21.24
C ASN A 433 -16.24 8.36 -21.00
N GLY A 434 -15.49 7.99 -22.03
CA GLY A 434 -14.26 7.19 -21.83
C GLY A 434 -13.29 7.94 -20.92
N ALA A 435 -13.02 9.20 -21.24
CA ALA A 435 -12.27 10.11 -20.40
C ALA A 435 -12.91 11.51 -20.34
N GLU A 436 -12.83 12.16 -19.18
CA GLU A 436 -13.15 13.57 -18.97
C GLU A 436 -11.90 14.30 -18.48
N ILE A 437 -11.40 15.23 -19.30
CA ILE A 437 -10.18 15.98 -19.04
C ILE A 437 -10.58 17.44 -18.82
N SER A 438 -10.34 17.94 -17.61
CA SER A 438 -10.65 19.31 -17.21
C SER A 438 -9.49 20.07 -16.58
N GLY A 439 -8.29 19.50 -16.63
CA GLY A 439 -7.05 20.11 -16.14
C GLY A 439 -5.86 19.18 -16.29
N GLY A 440 -4.71 19.62 -15.78
CA GLY A 440 -3.43 18.91 -15.83
C GLY A 440 -2.46 19.48 -16.87
N MET A 441 -1.22 19.02 -16.84
CA MET A 441 -0.18 19.26 -17.83
C MET A 441 0.21 17.90 -18.43
N HIS A 442 0.60 17.89 -19.71
CA HIS A 442 1.06 16.71 -20.44
C HIS A 442 0.19 15.46 -20.23
N VAL A 443 -1.04 15.54 -20.73
CA VAL A 443 -2.00 14.44 -20.69
C VAL A 443 -1.95 13.71 -22.02
N LEU A 444 -1.61 12.42 -22.01
CA LEU A 444 -1.35 11.61 -23.19
C LEU A 444 -2.25 10.37 -23.21
N PHE A 445 -2.93 10.17 -24.33
CA PHE A 445 -3.75 9.00 -24.64
C PHE A 445 -3.26 8.43 -25.97
N HIS A 446 -2.57 7.30 -25.92
CA HIS A 446 -2.00 6.66 -27.10
C HIS A 446 -2.40 5.18 -27.22
N SER A 447 -2.77 4.75 -28.43
CA SER A 447 -3.04 3.33 -28.75
C SER A 447 -4.07 2.64 -27.85
N ASN A 448 -5.01 3.38 -27.25
CA ASN A 448 -6.02 2.81 -26.37
C ASN A 448 -7.23 2.29 -27.16
N THR A 449 -7.91 1.29 -26.59
CA THR A 449 -9.28 0.93 -27.01
C THR A 449 -10.28 1.56 -26.06
N ILE A 450 -11.12 2.46 -26.55
CA ILE A 450 -12.08 3.22 -25.74
C ILE A 450 -13.51 2.88 -26.17
N LYS A 451 -14.31 2.36 -25.25
CA LYS A 451 -15.75 2.14 -25.41
C LYS A 451 -16.50 3.03 -24.43
N ALA A 452 -17.33 3.94 -24.92
CA ALA A 452 -18.08 4.87 -24.09
C ALA A 452 -19.53 4.99 -24.55
N SER A 453 -20.47 5.10 -23.61
CA SER A 453 -21.89 5.36 -23.93
C SER A 453 -22.14 6.80 -24.38
N LEU A 454 -21.26 7.74 -23.97
CA LEU A 454 -21.31 9.15 -24.34
C LEU A 454 -20.15 9.48 -25.30
N ILE A 455 -19.24 10.36 -24.90
CA ILE A 455 -18.09 10.78 -25.71
C ILE A 455 -16.88 9.88 -25.39
N GLY A 456 -16.06 9.55 -26.38
CA GLY A 456 -14.80 8.82 -26.16
C GLY A 456 -13.87 9.59 -25.22
N VAL A 457 -13.39 10.76 -25.65
CA VAL A 457 -12.62 11.69 -24.83
C VAL A 457 -13.25 13.08 -24.86
N LYS A 458 -13.71 13.56 -23.71
CA LYS A 458 -14.23 14.92 -23.53
C LYS A 458 -13.14 15.81 -22.91
N VAL A 459 -12.84 16.92 -23.55
CA VAL A 459 -11.84 17.91 -23.10
C VAL A 459 -12.54 19.26 -22.96
N GLY A 460 -12.42 19.91 -21.80
CA GLY A 460 -12.97 21.25 -21.59
C GLY A 460 -12.54 21.88 -20.27
N GLY A 461 -12.62 23.22 -20.15
CA GLY A 461 -12.10 23.97 -19.00
C GLY A 461 -10.76 24.65 -19.29
N TYR A 462 -9.95 24.94 -18.26
CA TYR A 462 -8.58 25.40 -18.44
C TYR A 462 -7.79 24.29 -19.13
N ALA A 463 -7.39 24.59 -20.36
CA ALA A 463 -6.84 23.59 -21.25
C ALA A 463 -5.52 23.02 -20.72
N PRO A 464 -5.33 21.69 -20.72
CA PRO A 464 -4.04 21.12 -20.36
C PRO A 464 -2.97 21.55 -21.36
N SER A 465 -1.81 22.02 -20.89
CA SER A 465 -0.66 22.30 -21.76
C SER A 465 -0.04 20.97 -22.21
N GLY A 466 0.01 20.73 -23.53
CA GLY A 466 0.59 19.51 -24.11
C GLY A 466 -0.34 18.30 -24.06
N LEU A 467 -1.57 18.45 -24.56
CA LEU A 467 -2.51 17.34 -24.72
C LEU A 467 -2.17 16.51 -25.95
N VAL A 468 -2.11 15.19 -25.82
CA VAL A 468 -1.93 14.28 -26.96
C VAL A 468 -2.98 13.18 -26.90
N ILE A 469 -3.80 13.06 -27.94
CA ILE A 469 -4.78 11.99 -28.09
C ILE A 469 -4.57 11.40 -29.48
N THR A 470 -3.77 10.33 -29.57
CA THR A 470 -3.35 9.74 -30.85
C THR A 470 -3.58 8.25 -30.95
N ASP A 471 -3.95 7.81 -32.15
CA ASP A 471 -4.01 6.38 -32.53
C ASP A 471 -4.91 5.51 -31.64
N ASN A 472 -5.92 6.10 -31.02
CA ASN A 472 -6.89 5.36 -30.22
C ASN A 472 -8.00 4.77 -31.12
N THR A 473 -8.50 3.58 -30.77
CA THR A 473 -9.73 3.00 -31.36
C THR A 473 -10.91 3.33 -30.48
N ILE A 474 -11.85 4.15 -30.96
CA ILE A 474 -12.91 4.75 -30.12
C ILE A 474 -14.31 4.40 -30.64
N SER A 475 -15.04 3.62 -29.83
CA SER A 475 -16.47 3.34 -30.02
C SER A 475 -17.30 4.22 -29.08
N ALA A 476 -17.78 5.37 -29.59
CA ALA A 476 -18.57 6.36 -28.84
C ALA A 476 -19.39 7.23 -29.81
N SER A 477 -20.33 8.05 -29.30
CA SER A 477 -21.15 8.95 -30.16
C SER A 477 -20.33 10.06 -30.81
N ALA A 478 -19.29 10.53 -30.11
CA ALA A 478 -18.23 11.38 -30.64
C ALA A 478 -16.90 10.85 -30.14
N LYS A 479 -15.90 10.75 -31.02
CA LYS A 479 -14.58 10.20 -30.67
C LYS A 479 -13.85 11.09 -29.67
N VAL A 480 -13.65 12.35 -30.06
CA VAL A 480 -13.06 13.39 -29.22
C VAL A 480 -13.93 14.64 -29.34
N ASN A 481 -14.34 15.20 -28.20
CA ASN A 481 -15.01 16.49 -28.14
C ASN A 481 -14.13 17.44 -27.33
N ASP A 482 -13.58 18.43 -28.00
CA ASP A 482 -12.64 19.39 -27.43
C ASP A 482 -13.22 20.80 -27.50
N THR A 483 -13.50 21.36 -26.33
CA THR A 483 -14.05 22.70 -26.16
C THR A 483 -13.03 23.68 -25.59
N THR A 484 -11.72 23.40 -25.68
CA THR A 484 -10.69 24.33 -25.19
C THR A 484 -10.50 25.53 -26.12
N THR A 485 -9.98 26.64 -25.57
CA THR A 485 -9.69 27.85 -26.35
C THR A 485 -8.63 27.61 -27.42
N ALA A 486 -8.68 28.41 -28.50
CA ALA A 486 -7.64 28.42 -29.52
C ALA A 486 -6.27 28.80 -28.90
N GLY A 487 -5.21 28.06 -29.24
CA GLY A 487 -3.85 28.29 -28.73
C GLY A 487 -3.34 27.27 -27.69
N THR A 488 -4.17 26.34 -27.21
CA THR A 488 -3.68 25.20 -26.42
C THR A 488 -2.75 24.33 -27.26
N VAL A 489 -1.55 24.01 -26.75
CA VAL A 489 -0.66 23.01 -27.38
C VAL A 489 -1.31 21.63 -27.28
N LYS A 490 -1.83 21.13 -28.40
CA LYS A 490 -2.51 19.84 -28.50
C LYS A 490 -2.24 19.12 -29.81
N SER A 491 -2.20 17.80 -29.78
CA SER A 491 -2.16 16.91 -30.94
C SER A 491 -3.27 15.89 -30.83
N ILE A 492 -4.23 15.94 -31.76
CA ILE A 492 -5.38 15.04 -31.82
C ILE A 492 -5.45 14.48 -33.24
N SER A 493 -4.99 13.25 -33.44
CA SER A 493 -4.88 12.63 -34.76
C SER A 493 -4.98 11.10 -34.68
N GLY A 494 -5.18 10.41 -35.80
CA GLY A 494 -5.15 8.93 -35.85
C GLY A 494 -6.29 8.20 -35.10
N ASN A 495 -7.21 8.90 -34.45
CA ASN A 495 -8.29 8.28 -33.67
C ASN A 495 -9.39 7.68 -34.58
N LYS A 496 -9.50 6.36 -34.60
CA LYS A 496 -10.39 5.59 -35.50
C LYS A 496 -11.72 5.21 -34.88
#